data_AF-A0A2P1QNK0-F1
#
_entry.id   AF-A0A2P1QNK0-F1
#
_cell.length_a   1.000
_cell.length_b   1.000
_cell.length_c   1.000
_cell.angle_alpha   90.00
_cell.angle_beta   90.00
_cell.angle_gamma   90.00
#
_symmetry.space_group_name_H-M   'P 1'
#
loop_
_entity.id
_entity.type
_entity.pdbx_description
1 polymer ?
#
loop_
_entity_poly.entity_id
_entity_poly.type
_entity_poly.pdbx_seq_one_letter_code
_entity_poly.pdbx_strand_id
1 'polypeptide(L)'
;MNIEFYKVQYAEIQKLLNDIEKRLLQEGEISENMDELLHELASFSARLKLHLNLEENLIYPKIKSLQIENTSSLAENFRSRSIDLKNSFKKYYCNWLLPSSILKNESRFREETEELIFNLRDRFRKEENEIYILL
;
A
#
# COMPACT_ATOMS: atom_id res chain seq x y z
N MET A 1 -14.02 6.67 14.66
CA MET A 1 -12.83 5.88 14.28
C MET A 1 -11.66 6.40 15.08
N ASN A 2 -11.08 5.58 15.96
CA ASN A 2 -9.89 5.95 16.74
C ASN A 2 -8.64 5.77 15.86
N ILE A 3 -7.61 6.61 16.03
CA ILE A 3 -6.31 6.48 15.35
C ILE A 3 -5.71 5.07 15.51
N GLU A 4 -6.09 4.36 16.57
CA GLU A 4 -5.76 2.95 16.80
C GLU A 4 -6.19 2.01 15.66
N PHE A 5 -7.36 2.23 15.05
CA PHE A 5 -7.78 1.40 13.91
C PHE A 5 -6.91 1.65 12.68
N TYR A 6 -6.47 2.88 12.47
CA TYR A 6 -5.56 3.24 11.39
C TYR A 6 -4.18 2.56 11.58
N LYS A 7 -3.65 2.59 12.81
CA LYS A 7 -2.42 1.87 13.18
C LYS A 7 -2.51 0.37 12.93
N VAL A 8 -3.65 -0.26 13.28
CA VAL A 8 -3.87 -1.69 13.02
C VAL A 8 -3.84 -2.00 11.53
N GLN A 9 -4.54 -1.23 10.69
CA GLN A 9 -4.53 -1.43 9.23
C GLN A 9 -3.11 -1.30 8.66
N TYR A 10 -2.36 -0.33 9.13
CA TYR A 10 -0.97 -0.15 8.72
C TYR A 10 -0.10 -1.36 9.06
N ALA A 11 -0.18 -1.86 10.29
CA ALA A 11 0.56 -3.04 10.72
C ALA A 11 0.22 -4.28 9.88
N GLU A 12 -1.05 -4.45 9.51
CA GLU A 12 -1.51 -5.54 8.64
C GLU A 12 -0.95 -5.41 7.21
N ILE A 13 -0.92 -4.19 6.66
CA ILE A 13 -0.30 -3.93 5.35
C ILE A 13 1.21 -4.22 5.40
N GLN A 14 1.92 -3.74 6.43
CA GLN A 14 3.36 -4.00 6.58
C GLN A 14 3.66 -5.48 6.68
N LYS A 15 2.83 -6.26 7.39
CA LYS A 15 2.96 -7.72 7.44
C LYS A 15 2.87 -8.34 6.04
N LEU A 16 1.87 -7.96 5.24
CA LEU A 16 1.71 -8.47 3.87
C LEU A 16 2.88 -8.07 2.96
N LEU A 17 3.38 -6.84 3.07
CA LEU A 17 4.57 -6.40 2.32
C LEU A 17 5.81 -7.24 2.70
N ASN A 18 5.99 -7.53 3.99
CA ASN A 18 7.09 -8.40 4.46
C ASN A 18 6.96 -9.83 3.94
N ASP A 19 5.74 -10.37 3.90
CA ASP A 19 5.50 -11.74 3.44
C ASP A 19 5.78 -11.86 1.93
N ILE A 20 5.32 -10.89 1.13
CA ILE A 20 5.63 -10.78 -0.30
C ILE A 20 7.15 -10.61 -0.52
N GLU A 21 7.80 -9.68 0.19
CA GLU A 21 9.24 -9.41 0.05
C GLU A 21 10.08 -10.66 0.37
N LYS A 22 9.77 -11.38 1.45
CA LYS A 22 10.47 -12.62 1.79
C LYS A 22 10.41 -13.64 0.65
N ARG A 23 9.26 -13.74 -0.02
CA ARG A 23 9.09 -14.63 -1.17
C ARG A 23 9.94 -14.19 -2.35
N LEU A 24 10.08 -12.88 -2.59
CA LEU A 24 10.98 -12.36 -3.62
C LEU A 24 12.46 -12.63 -3.31
N LEU A 25 12.83 -12.74 -2.02
CA LEU A 25 14.20 -13.00 -1.59
C LEU A 25 14.55 -14.50 -1.47
N GLN A 26 13.57 -15.40 -1.52
CA GLN A 26 13.82 -16.83 -1.43
C GLN A 26 14.60 -17.33 -2.66
N GLU A 27 15.63 -18.14 -2.40
CA GLU A 27 16.31 -18.91 -3.44
C GLU A 27 15.36 -20.01 -3.95
N GLY A 28 15.09 -20.02 -5.26
CA GLY A 28 14.17 -20.96 -5.88
C GLY A 28 13.39 -20.34 -7.04
N GLU A 29 12.59 -21.14 -7.72
CA GLU A 29 11.68 -20.64 -8.75
C GLU A 29 10.48 -19.97 -8.09
N ILE A 30 10.09 -18.78 -8.59
CA ILE A 30 8.86 -18.13 -8.13
C ILE A 30 7.59 -18.94 -8.44
N SER A 31 7.74 -19.94 -9.32
CA SER A 31 6.70 -20.90 -9.71
C SER A 31 6.24 -21.74 -8.52
N GLU A 32 7.12 -21.97 -7.53
CA GLU A 32 6.80 -22.68 -6.30
C GLU A 32 5.82 -21.85 -5.46
N ASN A 33 4.66 -22.45 -5.17
CA ASN A 33 3.57 -21.81 -4.40
C ASN A 33 2.97 -20.54 -5.07
N MET A 34 2.90 -20.52 -6.41
CA MET A 34 2.28 -19.43 -7.18
C MET A 34 0.86 -19.06 -6.71
N ASP A 35 0.05 -20.04 -6.31
CA ASP A 35 -1.30 -19.79 -5.78
C ASP A 35 -1.27 -18.98 -4.48
N GLU A 36 -0.29 -19.23 -3.61
CA GLU A 36 -0.10 -18.46 -2.39
C GLU A 36 0.34 -17.03 -2.69
N LEU A 37 1.28 -16.84 -3.62
CA LEU A 37 1.71 -15.51 -4.06
C LEU A 37 0.52 -14.69 -4.59
N LEU A 38 -0.31 -15.28 -5.43
CA LEU A 38 -1.50 -14.61 -5.95
C LEU A 38 -2.51 -14.30 -4.85
N HIS A 39 -2.66 -15.18 -3.86
CA HIS A 39 -3.49 -14.93 -2.69
C HIS A 39 -2.96 -13.79 -1.81
N GLU A 40 -1.64 -13.71 -1.61
CA GLU A 40 -0.96 -12.63 -0.90
C GLU A 40 -1.16 -11.28 -1.62
N LEU A 41 -0.95 -11.25 -2.95
CA LEU A 41 -1.17 -10.06 -3.78
C LEU A 41 -2.64 -9.60 -3.75
N ALA A 42 -3.60 -10.53 -3.80
CA ALA A 42 -5.02 -10.23 -3.70
C ALA A 42 -5.38 -9.68 -2.30
N SER A 43 -4.85 -10.30 -1.25
CA SER A 43 -5.03 -9.87 0.14
C SER A 43 -4.46 -8.47 0.36
N PHE A 44 -3.24 -8.24 -0.12
CA PHE A 44 -2.59 -6.93 -0.10
C PHE A 44 -3.42 -5.88 -0.86
N SER A 45 -3.90 -6.20 -2.06
CA SER A 45 -4.78 -5.31 -2.84
C SER A 45 -6.04 -4.91 -2.08
N ALA A 46 -6.70 -5.87 -1.43
CA ALA A 46 -7.90 -5.61 -0.63
C ALA A 46 -7.60 -4.72 0.59
N ARG A 47 -6.52 -5.00 1.32
CA ARG A 47 -6.12 -4.23 2.51
C ARG A 47 -5.68 -2.81 2.16
N LEU A 48 -4.90 -2.65 1.09
CA LEU A 48 -4.49 -1.32 0.62
C LEU A 48 -5.72 -0.48 0.23
N LYS A 49 -6.68 -1.06 -0.51
CA LYS A 49 -7.93 -0.36 -0.87
C LYS A 49 -8.72 0.06 0.37
N LEU A 50 -8.82 -0.82 1.37
CA LEU A 50 -9.49 -0.50 2.63
C LEU A 50 -8.81 0.67 3.34
N HIS A 51 -7.48 0.60 3.51
CA HIS A 51 -6.69 1.67 4.11
C HIS A 51 -6.89 3.01 3.42
N LEU A 52 -6.73 3.06 2.09
CA LEU A 52 -6.90 4.29 1.32
C LEU A 52 -8.33 4.85 1.37
N ASN A 53 -9.34 3.98 1.49
CA ASN A 53 -10.73 4.41 1.68
C ASN A 53 -10.96 4.98 3.09
N LEU A 54 -10.31 4.44 4.12
CA LEU A 54 -10.39 4.97 5.48
C LEU A 54 -9.74 6.34 5.57
N GLU A 55 -8.60 6.51 4.92
CA GLU A 55 -7.91 7.79 4.84
C GLU A 55 -8.80 8.87 4.22
N GLU A 56 -9.35 8.57 3.04
CA GLU A 56 -10.18 9.50 2.26
C GLU A 56 -11.48 9.88 2.98
N ASN A 57 -12.15 8.92 3.61
CA ASN A 57 -13.47 9.15 4.18
C ASN A 57 -13.45 9.59 5.66
N LEU A 58 -12.34 9.39 6.37
CA LEU A 58 -12.29 9.62 7.82
C LEU A 58 -11.09 10.45 8.25
N ILE A 59 -9.88 10.12 7.81
CA ILE A 59 -8.67 10.80 8.26
C ILE A 59 -8.59 12.20 7.67
N TYR A 60 -8.68 12.35 6.35
CA TYR A 60 -8.54 13.65 5.69
C TYR A 60 -9.66 14.64 6.09
N PRO A 61 -10.94 14.23 6.19
CA PRO A 61 -11.99 15.09 6.72
C PRO A 61 -11.72 15.52 8.17
N LYS A 62 -11.20 14.61 9.02
CA LYS A 62 -10.84 14.94 10.40
C LYS A 62 -9.72 15.96 10.46
N ILE A 63 -8.64 15.78 9.69
CA ILE A 63 -7.52 16.74 9.61
C ILE A 63 -8.02 18.11 9.14
N LYS A 64 -8.85 18.14 8.09
CA LYS A 64 -9.45 19.39 7.58
C LYS A 64 -10.31 20.11 8.62
N SER A 65 -10.91 19.37 9.56
CA SER A 65 -11.76 19.93 10.62
C SER A 65 -11.00 20.54 11.81
N LEU A 66 -9.69 20.29 11.95
CA LEU A 66 -8.90 20.76 13.09
C LEU A 66 -8.72 22.29 13.16
N GLN A 67 -9.08 23.03 12.10
CA GLN A 67 -8.97 24.51 12.01
C GLN A 67 -7.58 25.09 12.34
N ILE A 68 -6.53 24.28 12.29
CA ILE A 68 -5.13 24.72 12.39
C ILE A 68 -4.72 25.31 11.03
N GLU A 69 -3.87 26.34 11.03
CA GLU A 69 -3.29 26.89 9.80
C GLU A 69 -2.72 25.77 8.90
N ASN A 70 -2.90 25.91 7.58
CA ASN A 70 -2.40 24.98 6.56
C ASN A 70 -3.03 23.57 6.51
N THR A 71 -3.96 23.21 7.41
CA THR A 71 -4.61 21.87 7.41
C THR A 71 -5.40 21.57 6.14
N SER A 72 -6.03 22.57 5.51
CA SER A 72 -6.73 22.36 4.24
C SER A 72 -5.79 22.05 3.09
N SER A 73 -4.63 22.72 3.03
CA SER A 73 -3.60 22.44 2.00
C SER A 73 -2.97 21.07 2.24
N LEU A 74 -2.77 20.70 3.50
CA LEU A 74 -2.22 19.40 3.88
C LEU A 74 -3.19 18.26 3.55
N ALA A 75 -4.48 18.41 3.85
CA ALA A 75 -5.51 17.43 3.51
C ALA A 75 -5.61 17.22 1.99
N GLU A 76 -5.52 18.29 1.19
CA GLU A 76 -5.54 18.16 -0.28
C GLU A 76 -4.26 17.48 -0.80
N ASN A 77 -3.11 17.77 -0.18
CA ASN A 77 -1.85 17.12 -0.52
C ASN A 77 -1.91 15.60 -0.26
N PHE A 78 -2.43 15.17 0.90
CA PHE A 78 -2.67 13.76 1.19
C PHE A 78 -3.62 13.11 0.17
N ARG A 79 -4.72 13.79 -0.16
CA ARG A 79 -5.67 13.31 -1.15
C ARG A 79 -5.02 13.07 -2.52
N SER A 80 -4.23 14.03 -3.00
CA SER A 80 -3.50 13.92 -4.27
C SER A 80 -2.56 12.71 -4.26
N ARG A 81 -1.73 12.58 -3.21
CA ARG A 81 -0.84 11.43 -3.04
C ARG A 81 -1.64 10.11 -3.13
N SER A 82 -2.79 10.03 -2.46
CA SER A 82 -3.61 8.81 -2.45
C SER A 82 -4.24 8.47 -3.80
N ILE A 83 -4.64 9.46 -4.59
CA ILE A 83 -5.12 9.23 -5.97
C ILE A 83 -3.99 8.66 -6.83
N ASP A 84 -2.79 9.22 -6.73
CA ASP A 84 -1.63 8.75 -7.49
C ASP A 84 -1.28 7.31 -7.15
N LEU A 85 -1.31 6.95 -5.86
CA LEU A 85 -1.07 5.58 -5.41
C LEU A 85 -2.17 4.61 -5.86
N LYS A 86 -3.45 5.00 -5.78
CA LYS A 86 -4.56 4.16 -6.31
C LYS A 86 -4.34 3.85 -7.79
N ASN A 87 -3.91 4.84 -8.57
CA ASN A 87 -3.68 4.71 -10.00
C ASN A 87 -2.45 3.86 -10.32
N SER A 88 -1.31 4.10 -9.68
CA SER A 88 -0.09 3.32 -9.90
C SER A 88 -0.25 1.87 -9.47
N PHE A 89 -0.84 1.64 -8.29
CA PHE A 89 -1.10 0.29 -7.78
C PHE A 89 -2.09 -0.48 -8.66
N LYS A 90 -3.15 0.17 -9.16
CA LYS A 90 -4.09 -0.47 -10.09
C LYS A 90 -3.38 -0.98 -11.35
N LYS A 91 -2.48 -0.17 -11.93
CA LYS A 91 -1.69 -0.57 -13.11
C LYS A 91 -0.78 -1.76 -12.80
N TYR A 92 -0.01 -1.67 -11.73
CA TYR A 92 0.84 -2.75 -11.25
C TYR A 92 0.03 -4.04 -11.06
N TYR A 93 -1.05 -3.98 -10.28
CA TYR A 93 -1.84 -5.16 -9.95
C TYR A 93 -2.42 -5.83 -11.20
N CYS A 94 -2.95 -5.05 -12.14
CA CYS A 94 -3.47 -5.56 -13.40
C CYS A 94 -2.42 -6.28 -14.27
N ASN A 95 -1.14 -5.87 -14.21
CA ASN A 95 -0.07 -6.54 -14.96
C ASN A 95 0.23 -7.95 -14.44
N TRP A 96 0.00 -8.19 -13.14
CA TRP A 96 0.48 -9.37 -12.43
C TRP A 96 -0.66 -10.25 -11.87
N LEU A 97 -1.88 -10.09 -12.39
CA LEU A 97 -3.07 -10.86 -11.97
C LEU A 97 -3.03 -12.36 -12.30
N LEU A 98 -2.23 -12.75 -13.30
CA LEU A 98 -2.23 -14.10 -13.84
C LEU A 98 -0.89 -14.78 -13.56
N PRO A 99 -0.89 -16.09 -13.18
CA PRO A 99 0.33 -16.87 -13.07
C PRO A 99 1.24 -16.75 -14.31
N SER A 100 0.62 -16.82 -15.50
CA SER A 100 1.33 -16.76 -16.77
C SER A 100 2.04 -15.42 -16.99
N SER A 101 1.50 -14.31 -16.46
CA SER A 101 2.15 -12.99 -16.58
C SER A 101 3.44 -12.96 -15.77
N ILE A 102 3.39 -13.46 -14.53
CA ILE A 102 4.52 -13.53 -13.60
C ILE A 102 5.59 -14.47 -14.17
N LEU A 103 5.22 -15.70 -14.53
CA LEU A 103 6.17 -16.70 -15.04
C LEU A 103 6.87 -16.26 -16.34
N LYS A 104 6.15 -15.56 -17.23
CA LYS A 104 6.72 -15.08 -18.48
C LYS A 104 7.74 -13.95 -18.29
N ASN A 105 7.59 -13.15 -17.23
CA ASN A 105 8.42 -11.96 -17.00
C ASN A 105 8.85 -11.85 -15.53
N GLU A 106 9.39 -12.94 -14.97
CA GLU A 106 9.69 -13.03 -13.54
C GLU A 106 10.63 -11.91 -13.05
N SER A 107 11.73 -11.63 -13.77
CA SER A 107 12.67 -10.55 -13.40
C SER A 107 11.94 -9.22 -13.23
N ARG A 108 11.09 -8.89 -14.20
CA ARG A 108 10.33 -7.65 -14.21
C ARG A 108 9.27 -7.62 -13.10
N PHE A 109 8.63 -8.74 -12.81
CA PHE A 109 7.73 -8.85 -11.67
C PHE A 109 8.47 -8.56 -10.36
N ARG A 110 9.65 -9.16 -10.15
CA ARG A 110 10.47 -8.93 -8.95
C ARG A 110 10.86 -7.46 -8.82
N GLU A 111 11.44 -6.88 -9.87
CA GLU A 111 11.84 -5.47 -9.93
C GLU A 111 10.68 -4.50 -9.62
N GLU A 112 9.54 -4.65 -10.32
CA GLU A 112 8.37 -3.78 -10.10
C GLU A 112 7.76 -3.96 -8.70
N THR A 113 7.81 -5.18 -8.14
CA THR A 113 7.27 -5.46 -6.80
C THR A 113 8.17 -4.92 -5.70
N GLU A 114 9.49 -5.05 -5.84
CA GLU A 114 10.47 -4.47 -4.92
C GLU A 114 10.36 -2.93 -4.90
N GLU A 115 10.26 -2.31 -6.08
CA GLU A 115 10.06 -0.87 -6.20
C GLU A 115 8.75 -0.43 -5.53
N LEU A 116 7.66 -1.17 -5.75
CA LEU A 116 6.37 -0.91 -5.10
C LEU A 116 6.48 -0.99 -3.58
N ILE A 117 7.09 -2.05 -3.03
CA ILE A 117 7.28 -2.24 -1.59
C ILE A 117 8.08 -1.08 -0.99
N PHE A 118 9.19 -0.71 -1.63
CA PHE A 118 10.04 0.40 -1.18
C PHE A 118 9.26 1.73 -1.13
N ASN A 119 8.57 2.06 -2.23
CA ASN A 119 7.81 3.31 -2.35
C ASN A 119 6.65 3.38 -1.34
N LEU A 120 5.96 2.28 -1.12
CA LEU A 120 4.89 2.20 -0.12
C LEU A 120 5.40 2.40 1.30
N ARG A 121 6.51 1.74 1.67
CA ARG A 121 7.09 1.88 3.01
C ARG A 121 7.56 3.31 3.26
N ASP A 122 8.23 3.94 2.31
CA ASP A 122 8.68 5.33 2.46
C ASP A 122 7.48 6.28 2.61
N ARG A 123 6.46 6.09 1.78
CA ARG A 123 5.22 6.87 1.85
C ARG A 123 4.54 6.71 3.20
N PHE A 124 4.24 5.49 3.62
CA PHE A 124 3.50 5.27 4.85
C PHE A 124 4.27 5.79 6.06
N ARG A 125 5.60 5.62 6.11
CA ARG A 125 6.42 6.21 7.18
C ARG A 125 6.26 7.74 7.26
N LYS A 126 6.21 8.43 6.11
CA LYS A 126 5.98 9.88 6.07
C LYS A 126 4.57 10.22 6.54
N GLU A 127 3.56 9.51 6.04
CA GLU A 127 2.17 9.74 6.38
C GLU A 127 1.87 9.44 7.85
N GLU A 128 2.42 8.37 8.43
CA GLU A 128 2.33 8.08 9.86
C GLU A 128 2.89 9.22 10.71
N ASN A 129 4.10 9.70 10.39
CA ASN A 129 4.71 10.80 11.14
C ASN A 129 3.88 12.09 11.04
N GLU A 130 3.31 12.39 9.87
CA GLU A 130 2.48 13.58 9.67
C GLU A 130 1.09 13.43 10.33
N ILE A 131 0.43 12.28 10.18
CA ILE A 131 -0.93 12.03 10.69
C ILE A 131 -0.95 11.83 12.21
N TYR A 132 0.03 11.11 12.78
CA TYR A 132 0.09 10.85 14.23
C TYR A 132 0.39 12.10 15.06
N ILE A 133 1.03 13.11 14.47
CA ILE A 133 1.23 14.40 15.13
C ILE A 133 -0.08 15.19 15.18
N LEU A 134 -0.95 15.03 14.18
CA LEU A 134 -2.17 15.81 14.02
C LEU A 134 -3.39 15.23 14.74
N LEU A 135 -3.44 13.91 14.96
CA LEU A 135 -4.64 13.18 15.40
C LEU A 135 -4.42 12.33 16.65
#